data_AF-A0A1Z5IUX9-F1
#
_entry.id   AF-A0A1Z5IUX9-F1
#
_cell.length_a   1.000
_cell.length_b   1.000
_cell.length_c   1.000
_cell.angle_alpha   90.00
_cell.angle_beta   90.00
_cell.angle_gamma   90.00
#
_symmetry.space_group_name_H-M   'P 1'
#
loop_
_entity.id
_entity.type
_entity.pdbx_description
1 polymer ?
#
loop_
_entity_poly.entity_id
_entity_poly.type
_entity_poly.pdbx_seq_one_letter_code
_entity_poly.pdbx_strand_id
1 'polypeptide(L)' 'MTCELCNGSGRIYNDLGYGVEIVPCPNCNKALRAEKQAEYEQAIKAVKTPAWVREAVAEILH' A
#
# COMPACT_ATOMS: atom_id res chain seq x y z
N MET A 1 5.15 3.67 16.60
CA MET A 1 5.04 2.47 17.47
C MET A 1 4.91 1.25 16.59
N THR A 2 5.88 0.34 16.62
CA THR A 2 5.80 -0.96 15.95
C THR A 2 4.85 -1.85 16.75
N CYS A 3 3.77 -2.30 16.13
CA CYS A 3 2.82 -3.22 16.77
C CYS A 3 3.48 -4.59 16.94
N GLU A 4 3.57 -5.09 18.17
CA GLU A 4 4.25 -6.35 18.52
C GLU A 4 3.62 -7.58 17.84
N LEU A 5 2.31 -7.54 17.57
CA LEU A 5 1.59 -8.63 16.91
C LEU A 5 1.91 -8.72 15.41
N CYS A 6 1.98 -7.58 14.72
CA CYS A 6 2.15 -7.53 13.26
C CYS A 6 3.57 -7.14 12.83
N ASN A 7 4.45 -6.78 13.77
CA ASN A 7 5.77 -6.16 13.53
C ASN A 7 5.71 -4.99 12.54
N GLY A 8 4.62 -4.23 12.56
CA GLY A 8 4.39 -3.11 11.62
C GLY A 8 4.00 -3.52 10.19
N SER A 9 3.86 -4.81 9.87
CA SER A 9 3.47 -5.28 8.53
C SER A 9 1.98 -5.05 8.20
N GLY A 10 1.15 -4.87 9.22
CA GLY A 10 -0.30 -4.79 9.05
C GLY A 10 -1.00 -6.13 8.83
N ARG A 11 -0.26 -7.24 8.81
CA ARG A 11 -0.78 -8.59 8.54
C ARG A 11 -0.29 -9.57 9.61
N ILE A 12 -1.04 -10.63 9.81
CA ILE A 12 -0.65 -11.77 10.64
C ILE A 12 -0.87 -13.06 9.86
N TYR A 13 -0.17 -14.10 10.27
CA TYR A 13 -0.22 -15.42 9.66
C TYR A 13 -0.90 -16.38 10.63
N ASN A 14 -1.99 -16.98 10.18
CA ASN A 14 -2.77 -17.95 10.95
C ASN A 14 -2.49 -19.35 10.37
N ASP A 15 -1.97 -20.25 11.19
CA ASP A 15 -1.67 -21.61 10.78
C ASP A 15 -2.95 -22.47 10.87
N LEU A 16 -3.34 -23.09 9.76
CA LEU A 16 -4.53 -23.95 9.66
C LEU A 16 -4.18 -25.44 9.68
N GLY A 17 -2.91 -25.81 9.84
CA GLY A 17 -2.40 -27.19 9.83
C GLY A 17 -2.23 -27.80 8.42
N TYR A 18 -2.97 -27.30 7.41
CA TYR A 18 -2.80 -27.65 6.00
C TYR A 18 -2.24 -26.49 5.15
N GLY A 19 -2.01 -25.34 5.77
CA GLY A 19 -1.56 -24.13 5.11
C GLY A 19 -1.57 -22.93 6.04
N VAL A 20 -1.19 -21.79 5.49
CA VAL A 20 -1.13 -20.52 6.23
C VAL A 20 -2.11 -19.54 5.62
N GLU A 21 -3.00 -19.00 6.45
CA GLU A 21 -3.92 -17.93 6.09
C GLU A 21 -3.30 -16.58 6.45
N ILE A 22 -3.33 -15.63 5.53
CA ILE A 22 -2.84 -14.26 5.76
C ILE A 22 -4.03 -13.37 6.06
N VAL A 23 -4.14 -12.87 7.28
CA VAL A 23 -5.25 -12.01 7.70
C VAL A 23 -4.78 -10.61 8.14
N PRO A 24 -5.64 -9.59 8.04
CA PRO A 24 -5.33 -8.26 8.55
C PRO A 24 -5.03 -8.29 10.05
N CYS A 25 -4.00 -7.56 10.50
CA CYS A 25 -3.77 -7.43 11.94
C CYS A 25 -4.93 -6.68 12.61
N PRO A 26 -5.57 -7.26 13.64
CA PRO A 26 -6.72 -6.63 14.30
C PRO A 26 -6.35 -5.33 15.03
N ASN A 27 -5.10 -5.18 15.46
CA ASN A 27 -4.65 -4.03 16.25
C ASN A 27 -4.25 -2.84 15.37
N CYS A 28 -3.49 -3.11 14.31
CA CYS A 28 -2.71 -2.08 13.61
C CYS A 28 -3.21 -1.82 12.16
N ASN A 29 -3.96 -2.75 11.54
CA ASN A 29 -4.15 -2.75 10.09
C ASN A 29 -4.88 -1.50 9.58
N LYS A 30 -5.97 -1.07 10.23
CA LYS A 30 -6.77 0.07 9.76
C LYS A 30 -5.97 1.37 9.78
N ALA A 31 -5.24 1.63 10.87
CA ALA A 31 -4.39 2.81 11.01
C ALA A 31 -3.24 2.78 9.99
N LEU A 32 -2.54 1.64 9.88
CA LEU A 32 -1.44 1.47 8.93
C LEU A 32 -1.90 1.65 7.47
N ARG A 33 -3.09 1.15 7.12
CA ARG A 33 -3.64 1.31 5.78
C ARG A 33 -3.91 2.78 5.43
N ALA A 34 -4.42 3.56 6.38
CA ALA A 34 -4.63 5.00 6.19
C ALA A 34 -3.31 5.75 6.02
N GLU A 35 -2.29 5.42 6.83
CA GLU A 35 -0.94 5.98 6.72
C GLU A 35 -0.32 5.67 5.35
N LYS A 36 -0.35 4.40 4.92
CA LYS A 36 0.17 3.97 3.62
C LYS A 36 -0.57 4.61 2.44
N GLN A 37 -1.89 4.81 2.58
CA GLN A 37 -2.67 5.53 1.56
C GLN A 37 -2.24 6.98 1.45
N ALA A 38 -2.04 7.67 2.57
CA ALA A 38 -1.56 9.06 2.58
C ALA A 38 -0.14 9.18 1.99
N GLU A 39 0.77 8.27 2.37
CA GLU A 39 2.12 8.18 1.77
C GLU A 39 2.04 7.98 0.25
N TYR A 40 1.17 7.08 -0.21
CA TYR A 40 0.99 6.81 -1.64
C TYR A 40 0.45 8.02 -2.40
N GLU A 41 -0.54 8.72 -1.86
CA GLU A 41 -1.09 9.94 -2.47
C GLU A 41 -0.06 11.07 -2.53
N GLN A 42 0.76 11.21 -1.49
CA GLN A 42 1.88 12.16 -1.50
C GLN A 42 2.94 11.76 -2.53
N ALA A 43 3.27 10.48 -2.62
CA ALA A 43 4.21 9.96 -3.61
C ALA A 43 3.71 10.23 -5.04
N ILE A 44 2.44 9.97 -5.34
CA ILE A 44 1.85 10.28 -6.65
C ILE A 44 1.95 11.78 -6.97
N LYS A 45 1.64 12.66 -6.02
CA LYS A 45 1.75 14.12 -6.22
C LYS A 45 3.20 14.55 -6.48
N ALA A 46 4.16 13.85 -5.87
CA ALA A 46 5.59 14.12 -6.05
C ALA A 46 6.14 13.57 -7.37
N VAL A 47 5.47 12.58 -7.99
CA VAL A 47 5.82 12.10 -9.34
C VAL A 47 5.57 13.22 -10.34
N LYS A 48 6.65 13.93 -10.70
CA LYS A 48 6.67 14.81 -11.86
C LYS A 48 6.67 13.93 -13.11
N THR A 49 5.50 13.70 -13.70
CA THR A 49 5.40 13.07 -15.01
C THR A 49 6.23 13.90 -16.01
N PRO A 50 7.25 13.32 -16.68
CA PRO A 50 8.02 14.02 -17.68
C PRO A 50 7.12 14.53 -18.81
N ALA A 51 7.48 15.66 -19.43
CA ALA A 51 6.68 16.29 -20.48
C ALA A 51 6.40 15.35 -21.65
N TRP A 52 7.42 14.61 -22.11
CA TRP A 52 7.31 13.64 -23.21
C TRP A 52 6.31 12.51 -22.93
N VAL A 53 6.12 12.12 -21.66
CA VAL A 53 5.12 11.10 -21.27
C VAL A 53 3.71 11.67 -21.36
N ARG A 54 3.52 12.94 -21.00
CA ARG A 54 2.20 13.61 -21.12
C ARG A 54 1.80 13.81 -22.57
N GLU A 55 2.76 14.20 -23.41
CA GLU A 55 2.59 14.36 -24.86
C GLU A 55 2.22 13.03 -25.52
N ALA A 56 2.96 11.95 -25.23
CA ALA A 56 2.67 10.63 -25.77
C ALA A 56 1.28 10.08 -25.36
N VAL A 57 0.82 10.34 -24.13
CA VAL A 57 -0.52 9.92 -23.68
C VAL A 57 -1.63 10.73 -24.37
N ALA A 58 -1.40 12.02 -24.65
CA ALA A 58 -2.37 12.87 -25.34
C ALA A 58 -2.57 12.44 -26.80
N GLU A 59 -1.52 12.00 -27.49
CA GLU A 59 -1.61 11.49 -28.86
C GLU A 59 -2.38 10.16 -28.98
N ILE A 60 -2.36 9.31 -27.94
CA ILE A 60 -3.07 8.02 -27.94
C ILE A 60 -4.59 8.19 -27.71
N LEU A 61 -4.99 9.27 -27.04
CA LEU A 61 -6.39 9.55 -26.68
C LEU A 61 -7.14 10.41 -27.71
N HIS A 62 -6.50 10.76 -28.83
CA HIS A 62 -7.07 11.47 -29.97
C HIS A 62 -7.13 10.58 -31.21
#